data_AF-A0A916S301-F1
#
_entry.id   AF-A0A916S301-F1
#
_cell.length_a   1.000
_cell.length_b   1.000
_cell.length_c   1.000
_cell.angle_alpha   90.00
_cell.angle_beta   90.00
_cell.angle_gamma   90.00
#
_symmetry.space_group_name_H-M   'P 1'
#
loop_
_entity.id
_entity.type
_entity.pdbx_description
1 polymer ?
#
loop_
_entity_poly.entity_id
_entity_poly.type
_entity_poly.pdbx_seq_one_letter_code
_entity_poly.pdbx_strand_id
1 'polypeptide(L)' 'MESNCKNIISELQAIEIAESVIDGIVVEMGLNKDIYDLELLTYHGKTRIELDALTGNVINKNTID' A
#
# COMPACT_ATOMS: atom_id res chain seq x y z
N MET A 1 -5.32 -3.81 28.34
CA MET A 1 -4.77 -3.93 26.98
C MET A 1 -5.78 -3.29 26.05
N GLU A 2 -5.49 -2.11 25.52
CA GLU A 2 -6.37 -1.48 24.53
C GLU A 2 -6.20 -2.24 23.22
N SER A 3 -7.12 -3.15 22.95
CA SER A 3 -7.38 -3.63 21.59
C SER A 3 -7.94 -2.43 20.83
N ASN A 4 -7.07 -1.65 20.19
CA ASN A 4 -7.49 -0.58 19.32
C ASN A 4 -8.07 -1.24 18.06
N CYS A 5 -9.37 -1.49 18.06
CA CYS A 5 -10.12 -1.95 16.89
C CYS A 5 -10.22 -0.83 15.85
N LYS A 6 -9.07 -0.38 15.34
CA LYS A 6 -9.04 0.46 14.14
C LYS A 6 -9.54 -0.40 12.99
N ASN A 7 -10.63 0.04 12.36
CA ASN A 7 -11.14 -0.58 11.15
C ASN A 7 -10.24 -0.16 9.99
N ILE A 8 -9.11 -0.86 9.85
CA ILE A 8 -8.23 -0.71 8.69
C ILE A 8 -8.77 -1.52 7.52
N ILE A 9 -8.51 -1.06 6.30
CA ILE A 9 -8.79 -1.82 5.08
C ILE A 9 -7.98 -3.12 5.09
N SER A 10 -8.47 -4.14 4.40
CA SER A 10 -7.75 -5.40 4.33
C SER A 10 -6.49 -5.30 3.46
N GLU A 11 -5.58 -6.25 3.60
CA GLU A 11 -4.39 -6.33 2.75
C GLU A 11 -4.78 -6.47 1.27
N LEU A 12 -5.80 -7.27 0.97
CA LEU A 12 -6.33 -7.42 -0.39
C LEU A 12 -6.86 -6.09 -0.94
N GLN A 13 -7.60 -5.33 -0.14
CA GLN A 13 -8.09 -4.01 -0.57
C GLN A 13 -6.95 -3.04 -0.83
N ALA A 14 -5.92 -3.02 0.02
CA ALA A 14 -4.74 -2.19 -0.20
C ALA A 14 -3.97 -2.58 -1.48
N ILE A 15 -3.88 -3.88 -1.79
CA ILE A 15 -3.30 -4.38 -3.04
C ILE A 15 -4.13 -3.91 -4.25
N GLU A 16 -5.45 -4.11 -4.23
CA GLU A 16 -6.34 -3.69 -5.31
C GLU A 16 -6.26 -2.17 -5.57
N ILE A 17 -6.17 -1.37 -4.51
CA ILE A 17 -5.98 0.08 -4.63
C ILE A 17 -4.62 0.39 -5.24
N ALA A 18 -3.55 -0.22 -4.76
CA ALA A 18 -2.20 0.04 -5.25
C ALA A 18 -2.04 -0.30 -6.74
N GLU A 19 -2.53 -1.47 -7.17
CA GLU A 19 -2.51 -1.92 -8.57
C GLU A 19 -3.47 -1.11 -9.46
N SER A 20 -4.53 -0.52 -8.90
CA SER A 20 -5.38 0.44 -9.63
C SER A 20 -4.73 1.82 -9.79
N VAL A 21 -3.79 2.21 -8.92
CA VAL A 21 -3.11 3.51 -8.96
C VAL A 21 -1.89 3.45 -9.89
N ILE A 22 -1.21 2.31 -9.94
CA ILE A 22 -0.06 2.07 -10.81
C ILE A 22 -0.26 0.76 -11.54
N ASP A 23 -0.12 0.80 -12.86
CA ASP A 23 -0.07 -0.39 -13.72
C ASP A 23 1.19 -1.22 -13.39
N GLY A 24 1.01 -2.15 -12.44
CA GLY A 24 2.06 -2.96 -11.85
C GLY A 24 1.47 -4.02 -10.93
N ILE A 25 2.34 -4.89 -10.42
CA ILE A 25 1.96 -6.01 -9.56
C ILE A 25 2.64 -5.82 -8.20
N VAL A 26 1.88 -5.93 -7.11
CA VAL A 26 2.46 -5.87 -5.76
C VAL A 26 3.37 -7.08 -5.53
N VAL A 27 4.64 -6.84 -5.18
CA VAL A 27 5.65 -7.87 -4.91
C VAL A 27 6.05 -7.94 -3.44
N GLU A 28 5.94 -6.82 -2.71
CA GLU A 28 6.13 -6.78 -1.25
C GLU A 28 5.10 -5.85 -0.61
N MET A 29 4.75 -6.17 0.64
CA MET A 29 3.77 -5.41 1.41
C MET A 29 4.15 -5.42 2.89
N GLY A 30 4.04 -4.27 3.54
CA GLY A 30 4.18 -4.11 4.97
C GLY A 30 3.10 -3.20 5.55
N LEU A 31 2.76 -3.41 6.82
CA LEU A 31 1.90 -2.50 7.58
C LEU A 31 2.70 -1.94 8.75
N ASN A 32 2.85 -0.61 8.79
CA ASN A 32 3.49 0.08 9.91
C ASN A 32 2.52 1.10 10.50
N LYS A 33 2.07 0.82 11.73
CA LYS A 33 0.99 1.55 12.42
C LYS A 33 -0.29 1.55 11.59
N ASP A 34 -0.54 2.63 10.85
CA ASP A 34 -1.74 2.84 10.04
C ASP A 34 -1.36 3.16 8.58
N ILE A 35 -0.19 2.71 8.12
CA ILE A 35 0.30 2.94 6.76
C ILE A 35 0.66 1.59 6.14
N TYR A 36 0.02 1.29 5.00
CA TYR A 36 0.46 0.22 4.12
C TYR A 36 1.58 0.72 3.23
N ASP A 37 2.72 0.03 3.25
CA ASP A 37 3.85 0.24 2.34
C ASP A 37 3.83 -0.92 1.34
N LEU A 38 3.58 -0.62 0.07
CA LEU A 38 3.53 -1.61 -1.00
C LEU A 38 4.64 -1.32 -2.01
N GLU A 39 5.41 -2.34 -2.35
CA GLU A 39 6.33 -2.30 -3.48
C GLU A 39 5.68 -2.98 -4.68
N LEU A 40 5.59 -2.27 -5.79
CA LEU A 40 5.04 -2.74 -7.05
C LEU A 40 6.15 -2.89 -8.08
N LEU A 41 6.15 -4.03 -8.77
CA LEU A 41 6.92 -4.22 -9.98
C LEU A 41 6.10 -3.71 -11.17
N THR A 42 6.66 -2.72 -11.87
CA THR A 42 6.08 -2.13 -13.08
C THR A 42 6.99 -2.40 -14.28
N TYR A 43 6.54 -2.06 -15.49
CA TYR A 43 7.39 -2.11 -16.68
C TYR A 43 8.65 -1.23 -16.58
N HIS A 44 8.58 -0.15 -15.79
CA HIS A 44 9.66 0.82 -15.62
C HIS A 44 10.58 0.52 -14.43
N GLY A 45 10.38 -0.61 -13.73
CA GLY A 45 11.10 -0.95 -12.51
C GLY A 45 10.19 -0.95 -11.29
N LYS A 46 10.78 -0.78 -10.10
CA LYS A 46 10.05 -0.87 -8.83
C LYS A 46 9.47 0.49 -8.44
N THR A 47 8.26 0.50 -7.90
CA THR A 47 7.66 1.70 -7.31
C THR A 47 7.10 1.37 -5.95
N ARG A 48 7.39 2.22 -4.96
CA ARG A 48 6.78 2.14 -3.63
C ARG A 48 5.57 3.07 -3.55
N ILE A 49 4.47 2.55 -3.02
CA ILE A 49 3.27 3.31 -2.68
C ILE A 49 3.03 3.19 -1.17
N GLU A 50 2.76 4.31 -0.53
CA GLU A 50 2.28 4.36 0.85
C GLU A 50 0.79 4.71 0.84
N LEU A 51 -0.05 3.88 1.47
CA LEU A 51 -1.49 4.09 1.63
C LEU A 51 -1.85 4.29 3.09
N ASP A 52 -2.80 5.18 3.36
CA ASP A 52 -3.45 5.29 4.67
C ASP A 52 -4.30 4.03 4.90
N ALA A 53 -3.99 3.24 5.93
CA ALA A 53 -4.64 1.96 6.18
C ALA A 53 -6.10 2.13 6.65
N LEU A 54 -6.53 3.31 7.09
CA LEU A 54 -7.91 3.55 7.52
C LEU A 54 -8.83 3.92 6.35
N THR A 55 -8.27 4.58 5.34
CA THR A 55 -9.05 5.21 4.26
C THR A 55 -8.72 4.68 2.86
N GLY A 56 -7.57 4.03 2.68
CA GLY A 56 -7.04 3.61 1.39
C GLY A 56 -6.49 4.75 0.54
N ASN A 57 -6.38 5.97 1.08
CA ASN A 57 -5.85 7.10 0.33
C ASN A 57 -4.33 6.96 0.12
N VAL A 58 -3.88 7.31 -1.09
CA VAL A 58 -2.45 7.39 -1.39
C VAL A 58 -1.83 8.55 -0.61
N ILE A 59 -0.89 8.22 0.27
CA ILE A 59 -0.09 9.20 1.02
C ILE A 59 1.16 9.56 0.20
N ASN A 60 1.80 8.56 -0.40
CA ASN A 60 3.05 8.74 -1.12
C ASN A 60 3.18 7.77 -2.29
N LYS A 61 3.95 8.18 -3.31
CA LYS A 61 4.31 7.37 -4.47
C LYS A 61 5.73 7.75 -4.90
N ASN A 62 6.66 6.80 -4.86
CA ASN A 62 8.04 7.03 -5.28
C ASN A 62 8.61 5.85 -6.07
N THR A 63 9.17 6.13 -7.25
CA THR A 63 9.90 5.14 -8.06
C THR A 63 11.25 4.84 -7.41
N ILE A 64 11.62 3.56 -7.39
CA ILE A 64 12.89 3.06 -6.89
C ILE A 64 13.74 2.72 -8.12
N ASP A 65 14.82 3.49 -8.30
CA ASP A 65 15.81 3.32 -9.39
C ASP A 65 16.97 2.40 -8.94
#